data_AF-A0A838H8W1-F1
#
_entry.id   AF-A0A838H8W1-F1
#
_cell.length_a   1.000
_cell.length_b   1.000
_cell.length_c   1.000
_cell.angle_alpha   90.00
_cell.angle_beta   90.00
_cell.angle_gamma   90.00
#
_symmetry.space_group_name_H-M   'P 1'
#
loop_
_entity.id
_entity.type
_entity.pdbx_description
1 polymer ?
#
loop_
_entity_poly.entity_id
_entity_poly.type
_entity_poly.pdbx_seq_one_letter_code
_entity_poly.pdbx_strand_id
1 'polypeptide(L)'
;MTKQPGGALPTLTLLAVTAAWGSTFFLIKDILEQISVLDFLSLRFAIATLALLALAPRAVTRLSRDEIRHGVALGLVYGIAQVLQTLGLEHTSASVSGFVTGMYVVATPLVAALLLKEEIPALVWVAVVTSTVGLGFLSLQGLSISP
;
A
#
# COMPACT_ATOMS: atom_id res chain seq x y z
N MET A 1 -5.99 -6.48 -30.81
CA MET A 1 -7.00 -5.64 -30.11
C MET A 1 -7.89 -6.57 -29.29
N THR A 2 -7.42 -6.97 -28.11
CA THR A 2 -8.17 -7.82 -27.18
C THR A 2 -9.35 -7.01 -26.63
N LYS A 3 -10.58 -7.44 -26.91
CA LYS A 3 -11.80 -6.87 -26.35
C LYS A 3 -11.66 -6.87 -24.82
N GLN A 4 -11.48 -5.70 -24.22
CA GLN A 4 -11.58 -5.58 -22.77
C GLN A 4 -13.02 -5.88 -22.37
N PRO A 5 -13.27 -6.87 -21.48
CA PRO A 5 -14.60 -7.07 -20.93
C PRO A 5 -15.03 -5.79 -20.21
N GLY A 6 -16.31 -5.41 -20.34
CA GLY A 6 -16.82 -4.09 -19.94
C GLY A 6 -16.27 -3.58 -18.61
N GLY A 7 -15.86 -2.30 -18.58
CA GLY A 7 -15.03 -1.69 -17.54
C GLY A 7 -15.54 -1.75 -16.09
N ALA A 8 -16.74 -2.28 -15.85
CA ALA A 8 -17.28 -2.51 -14.52
C ALA A 8 -16.53 -3.62 -13.76
N LEU A 9 -16.17 -4.74 -14.42
CA LEU A 9 -15.55 -5.88 -13.73
C LEU A 9 -14.17 -5.53 -13.13
N PRO A 10 -13.23 -4.92 -13.88
CA PRO A 10 -11.93 -4.52 -13.33
C PRO A 10 -12.06 -3.47 -12.23
N THR A 11 -12.99 -2.52 -12.39
CA THR A 11 -13.25 -1.47 -11.40
C THR A 11 -13.76 -2.06 -10.08
N LEU A 12 -14.73 -2.97 -10.14
CA LEU A 12 -15.25 -3.65 -8.96
C LEU A 12 -14.17 -4.51 -8.27
N THR A 13 -13.32 -5.18 -9.03
CA THR A 13 -12.19 -5.93 -8.46
C THR A 13 -11.21 -5.02 -7.75
N LEU A 14 -10.85 -3.87 -8.34
CA LEU A 14 -9.97 -2.89 -7.71
C LEU A 14 -10.60 -2.34 -6.42
N LEU A 15 -11.89 -1.99 -6.43
CA LEU A 15 -12.60 -1.53 -5.23
C LEU A 15 -12.59 -2.60 -4.12
N ALA A 16 -12.85 -3.86 -4.47
CA ALA A 16 -12.83 -4.96 -3.51
C ALA A 16 -11.43 -5.17 -2.90
N VAL A 17 -10.37 -5.12 -3.71
CA VAL A 17 -8.99 -5.23 -3.24
C VAL A 17 -8.62 -4.03 -2.35
N THR A 18 -9.00 -2.81 -2.73
CA THR A 18 -8.78 -1.62 -1.92
C THR A 18 -9.52 -1.68 -0.59
N ALA A 19 -10.77 -2.15 -0.57
CA ALA A 19 -11.53 -2.33 0.66
C ALA A 19 -10.91 -3.41 1.57
N ALA A 20 -10.51 -4.55 0.99
CA ALA A 20 -9.84 -5.62 1.71
C ALA A 20 -8.48 -5.19 2.26
N TRP A 21 -7.74 -4.37 1.53
CA TRP A 21 -6.47 -3.82 2.00
C TRP A 21 -6.68 -2.77 3.10
N GLY A 22 -7.63 -1.85 2.93
CA GLY A 22 -7.93 -0.79 3.90
C GLY A 22 -8.45 -1.33 5.23
N SER A 23 -9.26 -2.40 5.21
CA SER A 23 -9.74 -3.03 6.45
C SER A 23 -8.60 -3.63 7.29
N THR A 24 -7.47 -3.98 6.68
CA THR A 24 -6.32 -4.53 7.43
C THR A 24 -5.75 -3.55 8.45
N PHE A 25 -5.86 -2.23 8.26
CA PHE A 25 -5.35 -1.26 9.24
C PHE A 25 -6.07 -1.39 10.58
N PHE A 26 -7.39 -1.63 10.57
CA PHE A 26 -8.17 -1.87 11.77
C PHE A 26 -7.75 -3.18 12.44
N LEU A 27 -7.72 -4.28 11.67
CA LEU A 27 -7.35 -5.60 12.20
C LEU A 27 -5.92 -5.62 12.76
N ILE A 28 -4.96 -4.99 12.07
CA ILE A 28 -3.58 -4.94 12.50
C ILE A 28 -3.46 -4.12 13.78
N LYS A 29 -4.21 -3.00 13.91
CA LYS A 29 -4.21 -2.20 15.12
C LYS A 29 -4.56 -3.04 16.36
N ASP A 30 -5.61 -3.85 16.27
CA ASP A 30 -6.05 -4.74 17.35
C ASP A 30 -5.01 -5.83 17.67
N ILE A 31 -4.29 -6.32 16.66
CA ILE A 31 -3.22 -7.33 16.84
C ILE A 31 -2.00 -6.71 17.53
N LEU A 32 -1.63 -5.47 17.18
CA LEU A 32 -0.47 -4.78 17.74
C LEU A 32 -0.62 -4.44 19.23
N GLU A 33 -1.83 -4.53 19.79
CA GLU A 33 -2.04 -4.45 21.25
C GLU A 33 -1.54 -5.71 21.98
N GLN A 34 -1.34 -6.82 21.26
CA GLN A 34 -1.01 -8.13 21.83
C GLN A 34 0.41 -8.58 21.48
N ILE A 35 0.94 -8.19 20.33
CA ILE A 35 2.26 -8.60 19.83
C ILE A 35 3.06 -7.41 19.30
N SER A 36 4.38 -7.52 19.36
CA SER A 36 5.26 -6.46 18.85
C SER A 36 5.17 -6.32 17.32
N VAL A 37 5.46 -5.11 16.82
CA VAL A 37 5.49 -4.82 15.38
C VAL A 37 6.43 -5.76 14.61
N LEU A 38 7.60 -6.06 15.18
CA LEU A 38 8.58 -6.93 14.52
C LEU A 38 8.11 -8.38 14.48
N ASP A 39 7.46 -8.88 15.55
CA ASP A 39 6.91 -10.24 15.57
C ASP A 39 5.78 -10.38 14.54
N PHE A 40 4.87 -9.40 14.50
CA PHE A 40 3.78 -9.37 13.54
C PHE A 40 4.31 -9.39 12.09
N LEU A 41 5.24 -8.49 11.76
CA LEU A 41 5.78 -8.41 10.40
C LEU A 41 6.60 -9.65 10.04
N SER A 42 7.39 -10.19 10.97
CA SER A 42 8.17 -11.41 10.75
C SER A 42 7.25 -12.58 10.41
N LEU A 43 6.16 -12.77 11.16
CA LEU A 43 5.18 -13.82 10.88
C LEU A 43 4.46 -13.58 9.55
N ARG A 44 4.01 -12.35 9.29
CA ARG A 44 3.32 -11.97 8.04
C ARG A 44 4.19 -12.28 6.82
N PHE A 45 5.46 -11.86 6.83
CA PHE A 45 6.38 -12.09 5.72
C PHE A 45 6.86 -13.54 5.62
N ALA A 46 6.97 -14.26 6.73
CA ALA A 46 7.25 -15.70 6.72
C ALA A 46 6.12 -16.47 6.03
N ILE A 47 4.86 -16.21 6.40
CA ILE A 47 3.69 -16.81 5.76
C ILE A 47 3.64 -16.47 4.27
N ALA A 48 3.83 -15.19 3.92
CA ALA A 48 3.84 -14.76 2.52
C ALA A 48 4.94 -15.46 1.71
N THR A 49 6.14 -15.61 2.28
CA THR A 49 7.26 -16.30 1.63
C THR A 49 6.96 -17.78 1.42
N LEU A 50 6.45 -18.48 2.44
CA LEU A 50 6.09 -19.89 2.33
C LEU A 50 4.96 -20.11 1.31
N ALA A 51 3.95 -19.24 1.30
CA ALA A 51 2.86 -19.30 0.33
C ALA A 51 3.36 -19.10 -1.11
N LEU A 52 4.26 -18.13 -1.32
CA LEU A 52 4.85 -17.89 -2.63
C LEU A 52 5.73 -19.06 -3.09
N LEU A 53 6.53 -19.64 -2.18
CA LEU A 53 7.33 -20.83 -2.47
C LEU A 53 6.47 -22.06 -2.79
N ALA A 54 5.32 -22.21 -2.13
CA ALA A 54 4.38 -23.28 -2.44
C ALA A 54 3.72 -23.10 -3.82
N LEU A 55 3.35 -21.86 -4.16
CA LEU A 55 2.71 -21.53 -5.44
C LEU A 55 3.69 -21.57 -6.62
N ALA A 56 4.94 -21.14 -6.39
CA ALA A 56 5.95 -20.99 -7.42
C ALA A 56 7.35 -21.44 -6.93
N PRO A 57 7.56 -22.74 -6.65
CA PRO A 57 8.80 -23.24 -6.04
C PRO A 57 10.04 -23.05 -6.93
N ARG A 58 9.84 -22.94 -8.25
CA ARG A 58 10.91 -22.71 -9.23
C ARG A 58 11.16 -21.23 -9.49
N ALA A 59 10.41 -20.31 -8.90
CA ALA A 59 10.61 -18.88 -9.12
C ALA A 59 11.98 -18.44 -8.62
N VAL A 60 12.38 -18.87 -7.43
CA VAL A 60 13.66 -18.47 -6.80
C VAL A 60 14.87 -19.05 -7.53
N THR A 61 14.79 -20.29 -7.99
CA THR A 61 15.91 -20.96 -8.69
C THR A 61 16.16 -20.44 -10.11
N ARG A 62 15.21 -19.69 -10.67
CA ARG A 62 15.32 -19.07 -11.99
C ARG A 62 15.90 -17.66 -11.95
N LEU A 63 16.09 -17.08 -10.77
CA LEU A 63 16.62 -15.73 -10.62
C LEU A 63 18.13 -15.71 -10.87
N SER A 64 18.56 -14.75 -11.68
CA SER A 64 19.96 -14.37 -11.83
C SER A 64 20.49 -13.71 -10.55
N ARG A 65 21.82 -13.64 -10.42
CA ARG A 65 22.47 -12.95 -9.29
C ARG A 65 22.10 -11.47 -9.21
N ASP A 66 21.92 -10.82 -10.36
CA ASP A 66 21.52 -9.42 -10.40
C ASP A 66 20.06 -9.24 -9.95
N GLU A 67 19.14 -10.11 -10.38
CA GLU A 67 17.75 -10.08 -9.90
C GLU A 67 17.67 -10.32 -8.40
N ILE A 68 18.47 -11.24 -7.86
CA ILE A 68 18.56 -11.46 -6.40
C ILE A 68 19.05 -10.19 -5.70
N ARG A 69 20.11 -9.54 -6.22
CA ARG A 69 20.65 -8.31 -5.63
C ARG A 69 19.62 -7.19 -5.61
N HIS A 70 18.93 -6.94 -6.72
CA HIS A 70 17.87 -5.93 -6.79
C HIS A 70 16.68 -6.31 -5.90
N GLY A 71 16.28 -7.58 -5.88
CA GLY A 71 15.21 -8.09 -5.02
C GLY A 71 15.51 -7.90 -3.54
N VAL A 72 16.74 -8.17 -3.10
CA VAL A 72 17.18 -7.92 -1.72
C VAL A 72 17.20 -6.43 -1.41
N ALA A 73 17.74 -5.59 -2.30
CA ALA A 73 17.77 -4.14 -2.09
C ALA A 73 16.36 -3.55 -1.97
N LEU A 74 15.46 -3.88 -2.90
CA LEU A 74 14.05 -3.45 -2.85
C LEU A 74 13.31 -4.04 -1.65
N GLY A 75 13.58 -5.30 -1.31
CA GLY A 75 13.00 -5.97 -0.15
C GLY A 75 13.41 -5.33 1.17
N LEU A 76 14.67 -4.89 1.31
CA LEU A 76 15.14 -4.16 2.49
C LEU A 76 14.49 -2.78 2.59
N VAL A 77 14.44 -2.02 1.49
CA VAL A 77 13.77 -0.71 1.46
C VAL A 77 12.29 -0.85 1.82
N TYR A 78 11.60 -1.82 1.22
CA TYR A 78 10.20 -2.10 1.51
C TYR A 78 9.99 -2.60 2.95
N GLY A 79 10.88 -3.46 3.46
CA GLY A 79 10.84 -3.96 4.82
C GLY A 79 10.97 -2.84 5.86
N ILE A 80 11.93 -1.93 5.66
CA ILE A 80 12.09 -0.74 6.51
C ILE A 80 10.83 0.14 6.42
N ALA A 81 10.31 0.39 5.22
CA ALA A 81 9.09 1.16 5.03
C ALA A 81 7.89 0.52 5.76
N GLN A 82 7.77 -0.81 5.72
CA GLN A 82 6.72 -1.55 6.41
C GLN A 82 6.84 -1.48 7.93
N VAL A 83 8.07 -1.54 8.47
CA VAL A 83 8.31 -1.33 9.91
C VAL A 83 7.90 0.08 10.31
N LEU A 84 8.36 1.10 9.58
CA LEU A 84 8.01 2.50 9.87
C LEU A 84 6.50 2.75 9.76
N GLN A 85 5.83 2.20 8.74
CA GLN A 85 4.39 2.30 8.58
C GLN A 85 3.64 1.62 9.74
N THR A 86 4.07 0.41 10.14
CA THR A 86 3.39 -0.36 11.18
C THR A 86 3.63 0.24 12.56
N LEU A 87 4.83 0.78 12.83
CA LEU A 87 5.10 1.61 14.02
C LEU A 87 4.23 2.87 14.02
N GLY A 88 4.05 3.52 12.87
CA GLY A 88 3.11 4.63 12.73
C GLY A 88 1.68 4.23 13.09
N LEU A 89 1.23 3.05 12.66
CA LEU A 89 -0.08 2.49 13.01
C LEU A 89 -0.19 2.14 14.50
N GLU A 90 0.87 1.62 15.11
CA GLU A 90 0.92 1.35 16.55
C GLU A 90 0.69 2.64 17.37
N HIS A 91 1.26 3.78 16.93
CA HIS A 91 1.20 5.05 17.66
C HIS A 91 0.05 5.98 17.23
N THR A 92 -0.68 5.66 16.16
CA THR A 92 -1.78 6.50 15.64
C THR A 92 -3.06 5.70 15.46
N SER A 93 -4.17 6.35 15.08
CA SER A 93 -5.40 5.63 14.73
C SER A 93 -5.31 5.02 13.33
N ALA A 94 -6.08 3.96 13.09
CA ALA A 94 -6.18 3.32 11.77
C ALA A 94 -6.59 4.33 10.69
N SER A 95 -7.48 5.29 11.01
CA SER A 95 -7.90 6.34 10.08
C SER A 95 -6.75 7.28 9.69
N VAL A 96 -5.96 7.74 10.66
CA VAL A 96 -4.81 8.65 10.38
C VAL A 96 -3.71 7.91 9.61
N SER A 97 -3.39 6.67 10.01
CA SER A 97 -2.43 5.83 9.28
C SER A 97 -2.88 5.53 7.84
N GLY A 98 -4.17 5.22 7.65
CA GLY A 98 -4.76 5.01 6.33
C GLY A 98 -4.72 6.27 5.46
N PHE A 99 -4.97 7.45 6.04
CA PHE A 99 -4.86 8.73 5.36
C PHE A 99 -3.42 9.03 4.92
N VAL A 100 -2.46 8.94 5.84
CA VAL A 100 -1.04 9.17 5.55
C VAL A 100 -0.54 8.20 4.48
N THR A 101 -0.97 6.94 4.55
CA THR A 101 -0.62 5.97 3.51
C THR A 101 -1.28 6.36 2.19
N GLY A 102 -2.57 6.68 2.16
CA GLY A 102 -3.29 7.10 0.95
C GLY A 102 -2.70 8.34 0.27
N MET A 103 -2.03 9.22 1.02
CA MET A 103 -1.29 10.36 0.46
C MET A 103 -0.14 9.97 -0.47
N TYR A 104 0.22 8.67 -0.58
CA TYR A 104 1.07 8.17 -1.66
C TYR A 104 0.53 8.57 -3.04
N VAL A 105 -0.78 8.81 -3.18
CA VAL A 105 -1.39 9.21 -4.45
C VAL A 105 -0.83 10.55 -4.94
N VAL A 106 -0.45 11.43 -4.01
CA VAL A 106 0.23 12.70 -4.30
C VAL A 106 1.73 12.47 -4.46
N ALA A 107 2.33 11.68 -3.56
CA ALA A 107 3.77 11.46 -3.54
C ALA A 107 4.28 10.75 -4.80
N THR A 108 3.52 9.79 -5.35
CA THR A 108 3.92 8.96 -6.49
C THR A 108 4.22 9.79 -7.76
N PRO A 109 3.29 10.62 -8.28
CA PRO A 109 3.56 11.45 -9.44
C PRO A 109 4.60 12.54 -9.15
N LEU A 110 4.69 13.04 -7.92
CA LEU A 110 5.74 13.99 -7.52
C LEU A 110 7.14 13.37 -7.61
N VAL A 111 7.31 12.17 -7.04
CA VAL A 111 8.57 11.42 -7.10
C VAL A 111 8.90 11.06 -8.54
N ALA A 112 7.91 10.66 -9.35
CA ALA A 112 8.10 10.38 -10.78
C ALA A 112 8.58 11.62 -11.55
N ALA A 113 7.94 12.77 -11.35
CA ALA A 113 8.32 14.03 -12.00
C ALA A 113 9.72 14.51 -11.56
N LEU A 114 10.07 14.38 -10.27
CA LEU A 114 11.30 14.92 -9.71
C LEU A 114 12.51 14.00 -9.90
N LEU A 115 12.36 12.69 -9.62
CA LEU A 115 13.47 11.73 -9.68
C LEU A 115 13.61 11.08 -11.05
N LEU A 116 12.49 10.68 -11.67
CA LEU A 116 12.51 10.04 -12.99
C LEU A 116 12.43 11.05 -14.15
N LYS A 117 12.15 12.32 -13.87
CA LYS A 117 11.98 13.39 -14.88
C LYS A 117 10.90 13.06 -15.91
N GLU A 118 9.88 12.32 -15.49
CA GLU A 118 8.75 11.98 -16.35
C GLU A 118 7.78 13.16 -16.49
N GLU A 119 7.28 13.37 -17.71
CA GLU A 119 6.23 14.36 -17.98
C GLU A 119 4.87 13.78 -17.53
N ILE A 120 4.35 14.30 -16.41
CA ILE A 120 3.08 13.85 -15.85
C ILE A 120 1.90 14.57 -16.51
N PRO A 121 0.95 13.86 -17.15
CA PRO A 121 -0.20 14.47 -17.80
C PRO A 121 -1.08 15.27 -16.83
N ALA A 122 -1.67 16.37 -17.31
CA ALA A 122 -2.58 17.20 -16.50
C ALA A 122 -3.77 16.42 -15.89
N LEU A 123 -4.25 15.38 -16.58
CA LEU A 123 -5.30 14.49 -16.08
C LEU A 123 -4.89 13.77 -14.78
N VAL A 124 -3.62 13.40 -14.64
CA VAL A 124 -3.10 12.76 -13.42
C VAL A 124 -3.19 13.74 -12.26
N TRP A 125 -2.85 15.01 -12.46
CA TRP A 125 -2.99 16.04 -11.42
C TRP A 125 -4.44 16.24 -10.98
N VAL A 126 -5.40 16.19 -11.90
CA VAL A 126 -6.83 16.22 -11.55
C VAL A 126 -7.21 15.01 -10.71
N ALA A 127 -6.73 13.81 -11.07
CA ALA A 127 -6.97 12.59 -10.30
C ALA A 127 -6.33 12.65 -8.91
N VAL A 128 -5.13 13.23 -8.79
CA VAL A 128 -4.43 13.47 -7.52
C VAL A 128 -5.28 14.37 -6.63
N VAL A 129 -5.67 15.56 -7.10
CA VAL A 129 -6.49 16.50 -6.34
C VAL A 129 -7.79 15.86 -5.89
N THR A 130 -8.49 15.17 -6.80
CA THR A 130 -9.75 14.48 -6.50
C THR A 130 -9.56 13.39 -5.44
N SER A 131 -8.49 12.60 -5.55
CA SER A 131 -8.18 11.53 -4.58
C SER A 131 -7.80 12.10 -3.22
N THR A 132 -7.03 13.19 -3.17
CA THR A 132 -6.66 13.88 -1.93
C THR A 132 -7.89 14.44 -1.22
N VAL A 133 -8.82 15.05 -1.95
CA VAL A 133 -10.10 15.53 -1.38
C VAL A 133 -10.91 14.37 -0.81
N GLY A 134 -11.03 13.26 -1.55
CA GLY A 134 -11.72 12.05 -1.08
C GLY A 134 -11.09 11.45 0.18
N LEU A 135 -9.75 11.36 0.22
CA LEU A 135 -9.01 10.93 1.41
C LEU A 135 -9.22 11.88 2.59
N GLY A 136 -9.26 13.19 2.34
CA GLY A 136 -9.56 14.20 3.36
C GLY A 136 -10.92 13.97 4.01
N PHE A 137 -11.97 13.75 3.19
CA PHE A 137 -13.30 13.42 3.71
C PHE A 137 -13.35 12.11 4.51
N LEU A 138 -12.56 11.10 4.11
CA LEU A 138 -12.49 9.83 4.82
C LEU A 138 -11.74 9.95 6.17
N SER A 139 -10.76 10.85 6.26
CA SER A 139 -9.91 11.00 7.45
C SER A 139 -10.45 11.97 8.48
N LEU A 140 -11.26 12.95 8.07
CA LEU A 140 -11.87 13.92 8.99
C LEU A 140 -13.01 13.24 9.75
N GLN A 141 -12.72 12.79 10.98
CA GLN A 141 -13.76 12.36 11.92
C GLN A 141 -14.57 13.58 12.37
N GLY A 142 -15.74 13.77 11.74
CA GLY A 142 -16.76 14.72 12.16
C GLY A 142 -16.73 16.06 11.42
N LEU A 143 -17.69 16.24 10.51
CA LEU A 143 -18.41 17.51 10.45
C LEU A 143 -19.25 17.63 11.74
N SER A 144 -18.61 17.76 12.91
CA SER A 144 -19.31 18.28 14.08
C SER A 144 -19.39 19.79 13.87
N ILE A 145 -20.42 20.22 13.15
CA ILE A 145 -20.94 21.57 13.30
C ILE A 145 -21.63 21.58 14.66
N SER A 146 -20.84 21.66 15.74
CA SER A 146 -21.39 21.92 17.06
C SER A 146 -21.70 23.42 17.12
N PRO A 147 -22.97 23.82 17.38
CA PRO A 147 -23.30 25.21 17.65
C PRO A 147 -22.65 25.71 18.95
#